data_AF-A0A919H4H2-F1
#
_entry.id   AF-A0A919H4H2-F1
#
_cell.length_a   1.000
_cell.length_b   1.000
_cell.length_c   1.000
_cell.angle_alpha   90.00
_cell.angle_beta   90.00
_cell.angle_gamma   90.00
#
_symmetry.space_group_name_H-M   'P 1'
#
loop_
_entity.id
_entity.type
_entity.pdbx_description
1 polymer ?
#
loop_
_entity_poly.entity_id
_entity_poly.type
_entity_poly.pdbx_seq_one_letter_code
_entity_poly.pdbx_strand_id
1 'polypeptide(L)'
;MYVTYYPDLAFPGAAEQVGAFSRAAVASGVRRLVLLSGRGEEAAQRAEEELKASGADWTVVRAAWFHQNFDEGFFLEPVLAGEIALPTADAVEPFVDAGDIADVVVAALTDDRHIGRTYELTGPRLLSFHDVAAELSKATGREIAYVPVSGEAYRAVLREHGLPEDFADLFTLILDGRNAHLANGVEEVLGRRPRDFADYAREAAAAGVWNA
;
A
#
# COMPACT_ATOMS: atom_id res chain seq x y z
N MET A 1 17.58 9.05 -2.37
CA MET A 1 16.35 9.64 -2.91
C MET A 1 15.25 8.59 -2.82
N TYR A 2 14.10 8.97 -2.30
CA TYR A 2 12.92 8.11 -2.25
C TYR A 2 12.14 8.27 -3.56
N VAL A 3 11.75 7.15 -4.16
CA VAL A 3 11.05 7.09 -5.44
C VAL A 3 9.68 6.45 -5.21
N THR A 4 8.64 7.19 -5.57
CA THR A 4 7.25 6.71 -5.63
C THR A 4 6.69 7.02 -7.01
N TYR A 5 5.66 6.29 -7.42
CA TYR A 5 5.04 6.45 -8.74
C TYR A 5 3.53 6.56 -8.59
N TYR A 6 2.93 7.50 -9.31
CA TYR A 6 1.48 7.74 -9.32
C TYR A 6 0.95 7.54 -10.75
N PRO A 7 -0.22 6.90 -10.94
CA PRO A 7 -1.14 6.41 -9.91
C PRO A 7 -0.67 5.14 -9.21
N ASP A 8 0.00 4.23 -9.92
CA ASP A 8 0.55 2.98 -9.36
C ASP A 8 1.57 2.36 -10.34
N LEU A 9 2.50 1.52 -9.86
CA LEU A 9 3.50 0.86 -10.71
C LEU A 9 2.92 -0.22 -11.64
N ALA A 10 1.68 -0.65 -11.40
CA ALA A 10 0.94 -1.54 -12.27
C ALA A 10 0.52 -0.91 -13.60
N PHE A 11 0.56 0.42 -13.71
CA PHE A 11 0.10 1.14 -14.89
C PHE A 11 1.08 1.04 -16.07
N PRO A 12 0.58 1.00 -17.32
CA PRO A 12 1.42 0.96 -18.51
C PRO A 12 2.46 2.10 -18.54
N GLY A 13 3.71 1.77 -18.88
CA GLY A 13 4.80 2.74 -18.98
C GLY A 13 5.52 3.05 -17.66
N ALA A 14 5.02 2.56 -16.52
CA ALA A 14 5.61 2.86 -15.22
C ALA A 14 7.06 2.36 -15.10
N ALA A 15 7.34 1.15 -15.57
CA ALA A 15 8.69 0.57 -15.52
C ALA A 15 9.70 1.41 -16.34
N GLU A 16 9.32 1.79 -17.56
CA GLU A 16 10.15 2.60 -18.45
C GLU A 16 10.44 3.97 -17.85
N GLN A 17 9.43 4.59 -17.22
CA GLN A 17 9.57 5.89 -16.57
C GLN A 17 10.44 5.81 -15.31
N VAL A 18 10.25 4.79 -14.45
CA VAL A 18 11.09 4.55 -13.28
C VAL A 18 12.54 4.30 -13.70
N GLY A 19 12.77 3.50 -14.73
CA GLY A 19 14.12 3.26 -15.26
C GLY A 19 14.77 4.52 -15.81
N ALA A 20 14.05 5.30 -16.63
CA ALA A 20 14.55 6.55 -17.19
C ALA A 20 14.89 7.56 -16.08
N PHE A 21 14.01 7.71 -15.09
CA PHE A 21 14.23 8.56 -13.93
C PHE A 21 15.46 8.11 -13.13
N SER A 22 15.56 6.82 -12.84
CA SER A 22 16.67 6.25 -12.05
C SER A 22 18.02 6.50 -12.70
N ARG A 23 18.13 6.26 -14.02
CA ARG A 23 19.35 6.55 -14.79
C ARG A 23 19.68 8.04 -14.79
N ALA A 24 18.69 8.91 -14.95
CA ALA A 24 18.88 10.36 -14.90
C ALA A 24 19.35 10.84 -13.52
N ALA A 25 18.80 10.28 -12.44
CA ALA A 25 19.20 10.57 -11.07
C ALA A 25 20.67 10.18 -10.81
N VAL A 26 21.06 8.97 -11.22
CA VAL A 26 22.45 8.48 -11.12
C VAL A 26 23.41 9.36 -11.92
N ALA A 27 23.05 9.71 -13.16
CA ALA A 27 23.85 10.63 -13.99
C ALA A 27 23.98 12.03 -13.37
N SER A 28 23.05 12.42 -12.50
CA SER A 28 23.06 13.68 -11.75
C SER A 28 23.79 13.57 -10.40
N GLY A 29 24.43 12.43 -10.11
CA GLY A 29 25.22 12.20 -8.89
C GLY A 29 24.44 11.63 -7.71
N VAL A 30 23.16 11.27 -7.87
CA VAL A 30 22.40 10.56 -6.83
C VAL A 30 22.93 9.14 -6.73
N ARG A 31 23.51 8.79 -5.57
CA ARG A 31 24.06 7.44 -5.35
C ARG A 31 23.02 6.42 -4.91
N ARG A 32 22.06 6.85 -4.08
CA ARG A 32 21.11 5.95 -3.40
C ARG A 32 19.68 6.19 -3.85
N LEU A 33 19.00 5.12 -4.26
CA LEU A 33 17.58 5.14 -4.64
C LEU A 33 16.82 4.09 -3.83
N VAL A 34 15.72 4.50 -3.20
CA VAL A 34 14.80 3.59 -2.50
C VAL A 34 13.45 3.69 -3.19
N LEU A 35 12.96 2.59 -3.74
CA LEU A 35 11.68 2.53 -4.45
C LEU A 35 10.60 1.92 -3.55
N LEU A 36 9.47 2.62 -3.41
CA LEU A 36 8.23 2.01 -2.93
C LEU A 36 7.61 1.22 -4.08
N SER A 37 7.38 -0.07 -3.85
CA SER A 37 6.81 -1.03 -4.79
C SER A 37 5.60 -1.75 -4.19
N GLY A 38 4.83 -2.43 -5.03
CA GLY A 38 3.66 -3.25 -4.64
C GLY A 38 4.01 -4.73 -4.50
N ARG A 39 3.26 -5.47 -3.66
CA ARG A 39 3.40 -6.93 -3.49
C ARG A 39 2.57 -7.69 -4.53
N GLY A 40 3.12 -8.76 -5.09
CA GLY A 40 2.37 -9.67 -5.98
C GLY A 40 2.07 -9.12 -7.38
N GLU A 41 2.69 -8.01 -7.78
CA GLU A 41 2.44 -7.31 -9.03
C GLU A 41 3.60 -7.45 -10.02
N GLU A 42 3.38 -8.16 -11.13
CA GLU A 42 4.42 -8.36 -12.17
C GLU A 42 4.84 -7.04 -12.84
N ALA A 43 3.93 -6.09 -12.95
CA ALA A 43 4.22 -4.77 -13.50
C ALA A 43 5.12 -3.95 -12.56
N ALA A 44 4.87 -3.97 -11.25
CA ALA A 44 5.76 -3.35 -10.27
C ALA A 44 7.16 -3.99 -10.28
N GLN A 45 7.25 -5.30 -10.40
CA GLN A 45 8.53 -6.01 -10.50
C GLN A 45 9.37 -5.57 -11.71
N ARG A 46 8.74 -5.24 -12.84
CA ARG A 46 9.45 -4.68 -14.00
C ARG A 46 10.10 -3.33 -13.68
N ALA A 47 9.42 -2.46 -12.93
CA ALA A 47 9.99 -1.19 -12.48
C ALA A 47 11.14 -1.39 -11.48
N GLU A 48 11.02 -2.41 -10.61
CA GLU A 48 12.12 -2.79 -9.72
C GLU A 48 13.37 -3.25 -10.48
N GLU A 49 13.21 -4.05 -11.54
CA GLU A 49 14.35 -4.49 -12.35
C GLU A 49 15.02 -3.32 -13.08
N GLU A 50 14.24 -2.37 -13.59
CA GLU A 50 14.76 -1.14 -14.18
C GLU A 50 15.53 -0.27 -13.17
N LEU A 51 15.05 -0.19 -11.92
CA LEU A 51 15.78 0.46 -10.83
C LEU A 51 17.09 -0.28 -10.51
N LYS A 52 17.05 -1.61 -10.37
CA LYS A 52 18.24 -2.43 -10.06
C LYS A 52 19.31 -2.31 -11.14
N ALA A 53 18.90 -2.17 -12.40
CA ALA A 53 19.78 -1.97 -13.55
C ALA A 53 20.34 -0.53 -13.68
N SER A 54 19.89 0.43 -12.86
CA SER A 54 20.27 1.85 -12.99
C SER A 54 21.72 2.17 -12.58
N GLY A 55 22.37 1.26 -11.84
CA GLY A 55 23.69 1.49 -11.24
C GLY A 55 23.68 2.24 -9.90
N ALA A 56 22.50 2.51 -9.34
CA ALA A 56 22.36 3.07 -7.99
C ALA A 56 22.64 2.02 -6.89
N ASP A 57 23.02 2.51 -5.71
CA ASP A 57 22.86 1.79 -4.45
C ASP A 57 21.35 1.70 -4.15
N TRP A 58 20.72 0.62 -4.61
CA TRP A 58 19.27 0.49 -4.61
C TRP A 58 18.74 -0.25 -3.38
N THR A 59 17.52 0.10 -2.97
CA THR A 59 16.69 -0.71 -2.07
C THR A 59 15.26 -0.71 -2.61
N VAL A 60 14.58 -1.84 -2.55
CA VAL A 60 13.15 -1.94 -2.88
C VAL A 60 12.35 -2.21 -1.62
N VAL A 61 11.29 -1.44 -1.40
CA VAL A 61 10.33 -1.60 -0.32
C VAL A 61 8.99 -2.01 -0.94
N ARG A 62 8.68 -3.31 -0.92
CA ARG A 62 7.42 -3.87 -1.41
C ARG A 62 6.38 -3.84 -0.31
N ALA A 63 5.46 -2.89 -0.36
CA ALA A 63 4.45 -2.73 0.67
C ALA A 63 3.15 -3.47 0.34
N ALA A 64 2.48 -3.97 1.37
CA ALA A 64 1.07 -4.33 1.31
C ALA A 64 0.19 -3.07 1.27
N TRP A 65 -1.14 -3.24 1.31
CA TRP A 65 -2.10 -2.14 1.39
C TRP A 65 -1.92 -1.29 2.64
N PHE A 66 -2.11 0.02 2.52
CA PHE A 66 -1.83 0.94 3.61
C PHE A 66 -3.00 1.06 4.57
N HIS A 67 -2.70 1.18 5.87
CA HIS A 67 -3.68 1.62 6.86
C HIS A 67 -4.34 2.95 6.46
N GLN A 68 -3.54 3.89 5.95
CA GLN A 68 -3.95 5.26 5.62
C GLN A 68 -4.91 5.34 4.41
N ASN A 69 -5.15 4.22 3.72
CA ASN A 69 -6.21 4.17 2.72
C ASN A 69 -7.59 4.46 3.33
N PHE A 70 -7.76 4.29 4.65
CA PHE A 70 -9.00 4.48 5.38
C PHE A 70 -9.20 5.88 6.01
N ASP A 71 -8.17 6.74 6.08
CA ASP A 71 -8.27 8.09 6.67
C ASP A 71 -7.86 9.24 5.74
N GLU A 72 -7.09 8.97 4.68
CA GLU A 72 -6.62 10.02 3.75
C GLU A 72 -6.93 9.70 2.27
N GLY A 73 -7.45 8.49 2.00
CA GLY A 73 -7.54 7.93 0.65
C GLY A 73 -8.95 7.57 0.19
N PHE A 74 -8.99 6.62 -0.75
CA PHE A 74 -10.22 6.16 -1.43
C PHE A 74 -11.31 5.64 -0.46
N PHE A 75 -10.94 5.16 0.74
CA PHE A 75 -11.92 4.67 1.71
C PHE A 75 -12.34 5.69 2.76
N LEU A 76 -11.79 6.91 2.78
CA LEU A 76 -12.19 7.91 3.78
C LEU A 76 -13.70 8.19 3.72
N GLU A 77 -14.22 8.54 2.54
CA GLU A 77 -15.65 8.83 2.35
C GLU A 77 -16.54 7.60 2.63
N PRO A 78 -16.24 6.39 2.13
CA PRO A 78 -16.92 5.16 2.54
C PRO A 78 -16.97 4.94 4.06
N VAL A 79 -15.85 5.17 4.76
CA VAL A 79 -15.78 5.03 6.22
C VAL A 79 -16.64 6.08 6.93
N LEU A 80 -16.63 7.34 6.45
CA LEU A 80 -17.50 8.40 6.96
C LEU A 80 -18.99 8.10 6.73
N ALA A 81 -19.32 7.49 5.59
CA ALA A 81 -20.67 7.06 5.24
C ALA A 81 -21.14 5.81 6.01
N GLY A 82 -20.22 5.09 6.68
CA GLY A 82 -20.51 3.88 7.45
C GLY A 82 -20.55 2.58 6.64
N GLU A 83 -20.13 2.61 5.38
CA GLU A 83 -20.14 1.43 4.51
C GLU A 83 -18.93 1.42 3.57
N ILE A 84 -18.13 0.36 3.66
CA ILE A 84 -17.03 0.06 2.74
C ILE A 84 -17.53 -1.01 1.76
N ALA A 85 -17.42 -0.75 0.46
CA ALA A 85 -17.83 -1.70 -0.57
C ALA A 85 -16.69 -1.96 -1.56
N LEU A 86 -16.39 -3.24 -1.81
CA LEU A 86 -15.38 -3.67 -2.78
C LEU A 86 -15.85 -4.91 -3.55
N PRO A 87 -15.31 -5.15 -4.76
CA PRO A 87 -15.67 -6.30 -5.58
C PRO A 87 -14.99 -7.60 -5.12
N THR A 88 -14.85 -7.79 -3.81
CA THR A 88 -14.13 -8.91 -3.21
C THR A 88 -14.93 -9.49 -2.06
N ALA A 89 -14.98 -10.81 -1.93
CA ALA A 89 -15.69 -11.44 -0.82
C ALA A 89 -14.78 -11.48 0.41
N ASP A 90 -14.30 -12.67 0.78
CA ASP A 90 -13.52 -12.92 1.99
C ASP A 90 -12.01 -12.75 1.74
N ALA A 91 -11.61 -11.84 0.86
CA ALA A 91 -10.20 -11.55 0.61
C ALA A 91 -9.56 -11.03 1.89
N VAL A 92 -8.35 -11.51 2.19
CA VAL A 92 -7.56 -11.09 3.35
C VAL A 92 -6.24 -10.48 2.91
N GLU A 93 -5.88 -9.37 3.54
CA GLU A 93 -4.64 -8.65 3.27
C GLU A 93 -3.91 -8.31 4.57
N PRO A 94 -2.57 -8.32 4.57
CA PRO A 94 -1.80 -7.98 5.74
C PRO A 94 -1.41 -6.49 5.70
N PHE A 95 -2.43 -5.63 5.83
CA PHE A 95 -2.29 -4.17 5.75
C PHE A 95 -1.10 -3.66 6.58
N VAL A 96 -0.39 -2.67 6.07
CA VAL A 96 0.82 -2.10 6.67
C VAL A 96 0.65 -0.61 6.94
N ASP A 97 1.30 -0.11 7.99
CA ASP A 97 1.24 1.31 8.34
C ASP A 97 2.19 2.14 7.47
N ALA A 98 1.73 3.28 6.93
CA ALA A 98 2.59 4.18 6.17
C ALA A 98 3.73 4.78 7.02
N GLY A 99 3.56 4.88 8.34
CA GLY A 99 4.64 5.24 9.26
C GLY A 99 5.74 4.17 9.31
N ASP A 100 5.37 2.89 9.29
CA ASP A 100 6.35 1.80 9.20
C ASP A 100 7.08 1.81 7.84
N ILE A 101 6.35 2.07 6.75
CA ILE A 101 6.97 2.24 5.42
C ILE A 101 7.97 3.40 5.46
N ALA A 102 7.58 4.55 6.01
CA ALA A 102 8.43 5.72 6.09
C ALA A 102 9.70 5.45 6.91
N ASP A 103 9.57 4.81 8.08
CA ASP A 103 10.71 4.43 8.92
C ASP A 103 11.66 3.47 8.18
N VAL A 104 11.12 2.46 7.48
CA VAL A 104 11.92 1.53 6.67
C VAL A 104 12.64 2.25 5.53
N VAL A 105 11.94 3.15 4.83
CA VAL A 105 12.53 3.96 3.75
C VAL A 105 13.64 4.87 4.29
N VAL A 106 13.46 5.49 5.45
CA VAL A 106 14.48 6.31 6.11
C VAL A 106 15.70 5.47 6.48
N ALA A 107 15.51 4.29 7.07
CA ALA A 107 16.60 3.36 7.37
C ALA A 107 17.35 2.98 6.08
N ALA A 108 16.62 2.57 5.04
CA ALA A 108 17.20 2.22 3.74
C ALA A 108 17.98 3.38 3.10
N LEU A 109 17.51 4.62 3.26
CA LEU A 109 18.18 5.82 2.76
C LEU A 109 19.45 6.17 3.54
N THR A 110 19.56 5.78 4.81
CA THR A 110 20.60 6.30 5.72
C THR A 110 21.62 5.25 6.17
N ASP A 111 21.38 3.96 5.94
CA ASP A 111 22.25 2.87 6.37
C ASP A 111 22.61 1.91 5.20
N ASP A 112 23.90 1.70 5.01
CA ASP A 112 24.47 0.89 3.92
C ASP A 112 24.08 -0.60 4.00
N ARG A 113 23.64 -1.09 5.17
CA ARG A 113 23.18 -2.48 5.35
C ARG A 113 21.98 -2.84 4.47
N HIS A 114 21.25 -1.85 3.96
CA HIS A 114 20.05 -2.03 3.16
C HIS A 114 20.30 -1.95 1.64
N ILE A 115 21.54 -1.69 1.21
CA ILE A 115 21.90 -1.65 -0.21
C ILE A 115 21.74 -3.06 -0.82
N GLY A 116 21.12 -3.13 -1.99
CA GLY A 116 20.90 -4.37 -2.73
C GLY A 116 19.82 -5.27 -2.12
N ARG A 117 18.93 -4.71 -1.29
CA ARG A 117 17.88 -5.46 -0.58
C ARG A 117 16.49 -5.15 -1.13
N THR A 118 15.65 -6.17 -1.14
CA THR A 118 14.20 -6.05 -1.31
C THR A 118 13.54 -6.50 -0.02
N TYR A 119 12.70 -5.65 0.57
CA TYR A 119 11.94 -5.95 1.77
C TYR A 119 10.46 -6.00 1.44
N GLU A 120 9.77 -7.04 1.91
CA GLU A 120 8.30 -7.06 1.90
C GLU A 120 7.77 -6.58 3.25
N LEU A 121 6.95 -5.53 3.21
CA LEU A 121 6.39 -4.90 4.40
C LEU A 121 4.91 -5.24 4.53
N THR A 122 4.58 -5.85 5.66
CA THR A 122 3.21 -6.19 6.04
C THR A 122 2.95 -5.78 7.48
N GLY A 123 1.68 -5.66 7.85
CA GLY A 123 1.29 -5.61 9.26
C GLY A 123 1.51 -6.94 9.99
N PRO A 124 1.15 -6.99 11.29
CA PRO A 124 1.41 -8.15 12.14
C PRO A 124 0.42 -9.32 11.93
N ARG A 125 -0.68 -9.11 11.21
CA ARG A 125 -1.74 -10.11 10.97
C ARG A 125 -2.48 -9.87 9.66
N LEU A 126 -3.12 -10.92 9.15
CA LEU A 126 -4.05 -10.85 8.03
C LEU A 126 -5.40 -10.32 8.52
N LEU A 127 -6.03 -9.48 7.72
CA LEU A 127 -7.36 -8.93 7.98
C LEU A 127 -8.21 -9.09 6.73
N SER A 128 -9.44 -9.56 6.91
CA SER A 128 -10.49 -9.35 5.92
C SER A 128 -11.00 -7.91 5.97
N PHE A 129 -11.70 -7.46 4.95
CA PHE A 129 -12.40 -6.16 5.02
C PHE A 129 -13.53 -6.16 6.07
N HIS A 130 -14.09 -7.31 6.41
CA HIS A 130 -14.99 -7.44 7.56
C HIS A 130 -14.27 -7.16 8.88
N ASP A 131 -13.04 -7.67 9.06
CA ASP A 131 -12.23 -7.38 10.24
C ASP A 131 -11.84 -5.89 10.32
N VAL A 132 -11.47 -5.30 9.17
CA VAL A 132 -11.19 -3.86 9.07
C VAL A 132 -12.39 -3.03 9.50
N ALA A 133 -13.58 -3.31 8.96
CA ALA A 133 -14.81 -2.61 9.32
C ALA A 133 -15.15 -2.76 10.81
N ALA A 134 -14.88 -3.92 11.40
CA ALA A 134 -15.06 -4.16 12.83
C ALA A 134 -14.08 -3.34 13.70
N GLU A 135 -12.80 -3.26 13.33
CA GLU A 135 -11.81 -2.45 14.07
C GLU A 135 -12.11 -0.95 13.96
N LEU A 136 -12.52 -0.48 12.77
CA LEU A 136 -12.96 0.90 12.57
C LEU A 136 -14.23 1.21 13.39
N SER A 137 -15.19 0.28 13.42
CA SER A 137 -16.41 0.44 14.22
C SER A 137 -16.08 0.59 15.71
N LYS A 138 -15.17 -0.24 16.20
CA LYS A 138 -14.70 -0.20 17.58
C LYS A 138 -13.96 1.10 17.90
N ALA A 139 -13.12 1.59 16.98
CA ALA A 139 -12.36 2.83 17.16
C ALA A 139 -13.26 4.07 17.15
N THR A 140 -14.25 4.11 16.26
CA THR A 140 -15.14 5.26 16.06
C THR A 140 -16.36 5.26 16.99
N GLY A 141 -16.71 4.11 17.58
CA GLY A 141 -17.93 3.93 18.37
C GLY A 141 -19.22 3.96 17.53
N ARG A 142 -19.11 3.82 16.21
CA ARG A 142 -20.22 3.78 15.24
C ARG A 142 -20.19 2.49 14.45
N GLU A 143 -21.32 2.11 13.88
CA GLU A 143 -21.37 0.95 12.99
C GLU A 143 -20.80 1.32 11.63
N ILE A 144 -19.77 0.59 11.21
CA ILE A 144 -19.19 0.62 9.87
C ILE A 144 -19.26 -0.80 9.33
N ALA A 145 -19.95 -0.98 8.20
CA ALA A 145 -20.13 -2.28 7.57
C ALA A 145 -19.17 -2.45 6.38
N TYR A 146 -18.79 -3.70 6.12
CA TYR A 146 -18.22 -4.10 4.83
C TYR A 146 -19.29 -4.85 4.02
N VAL A 147 -19.54 -4.39 2.80
CA VAL A 147 -20.51 -4.97 1.87
C VAL A 147 -19.79 -5.42 0.60
N PRO A 148 -19.59 -6.73 0.40
CA PRO A 148 -19.03 -7.22 -0.85
C PRO A 148 -20.03 -6.97 -1.99
N VAL A 149 -19.57 -6.37 -3.08
CA VAL A 149 -20.38 -6.06 -4.26
C VAL A 149 -19.89 -6.83 -5.48
N SER A 150 -20.67 -6.87 -6.56
CA SER A 150 -20.16 -7.41 -7.83
C SER A 150 -19.18 -6.43 -8.48
N GLY A 151 -18.27 -6.93 -9.32
CA GLY A 151 -17.40 -6.07 -10.13
C GLY A 151 -18.17 -5.07 -11.01
N GLU A 152 -19.34 -5.47 -11.52
CA GLU A 152 -20.21 -4.58 -12.31
C GLU A 152 -20.79 -3.44 -11.46
N ALA A 153 -21.32 -3.76 -10.27
CA ALA A 153 -21.83 -2.76 -9.35
C ALA A 153 -20.73 -1.78 -8.91
N TYR A 154 -19.53 -2.30 -8.64
CA TYR A 154 -18.39 -1.48 -8.26
C TYR A 154 -17.94 -0.52 -9.38
N ARG A 155 -17.90 -0.97 -10.63
CA ARG A 155 -17.62 -0.07 -11.78
C ARG A 155 -18.66 1.02 -11.93
N ALA A 156 -19.94 0.72 -11.65
CA ALA A 156 -20.98 1.74 -11.69
C ALA A 156 -20.72 2.84 -10.65
N VAL A 157 -20.31 2.47 -9.42
CA VAL A 157 -19.92 3.42 -8.36
C VAL A 157 -18.71 4.25 -8.78
N LEU A 158 -17.65 3.62 -9.31
CA LEU A 158 -16.46 4.35 -9.79
C LEU A 158 -16.83 5.38 -10.86
N ARG A 159 -17.69 5.01 -11.82
CA ARG A 159 -18.15 5.90 -12.89
C ARG A 159 -18.96 7.08 -12.35
N GLU A 160 -19.84 6.85 -11.38
CA GLU A 160 -20.62 7.91 -10.73
C GLU A 160 -19.73 8.94 -10.03
N HIS A 161 -18.61 8.48 -9.45
CA HIS A 161 -17.64 9.33 -8.76
C HIS A 161 -16.54 9.89 -9.67
N GLY A 162 -16.61 9.64 -10.99
CA GLY A 162 -15.62 10.12 -11.96
C GLY A 162 -14.23 9.47 -11.83
N LEU A 163 -14.17 8.28 -11.23
CA LEU A 163 -12.93 7.53 -11.02
C LEU A 163 -12.67 6.54 -12.16
N PRO A 164 -11.40 6.25 -12.51
CA PRO A 164 -11.06 5.27 -13.54
C PRO A 164 -11.67 3.88 -13.26
N GLU A 165 -12.42 3.34 -14.21
CA GLU A 165 -13.08 2.02 -14.04
C GLU A 165 -12.08 0.86 -13.92
N ASP A 166 -10.84 1.05 -14.37
CA ASP A 166 -9.74 0.09 -14.29
C ASP A 166 -9.37 -0.27 -12.83
N PHE A 167 -9.75 0.57 -11.85
CA PHE A 167 -9.61 0.22 -10.43
C PHE A 167 -10.40 -1.04 -10.05
N ALA A 168 -11.53 -1.31 -10.71
CA ALA A 168 -12.29 -2.53 -10.45
C ALA A 168 -11.53 -3.79 -10.88
N ASP A 169 -10.83 -3.73 -12.02
CA ASP A 169 -9.96 -4.81 -12.49
C ASP A 169 -8.75 -4.96 -11.59
N LEU A 170 -8.13 -3.84 -11.20
CA LEU A 170 -6.98 -3.84 -10.31
C LEU A 170 -7.30 -4.51 -8.98
N PHE A 171 -8.38 -4.13 -8.31
CA PHE A 171 -8.77 -4.73 -7.03
C PHE A 171 -9.12 -6.20 -7.15
N THR A 172 -9.79 -6.62 -8.24
CA THR A 172 -10.05 -8.04 -8.49
C THR A 172 -8.75 -8.82 -8.70
N LEU A 173 -7.76 -8.24 -9.38
CA LEU A 173 -6.49 -8.87 -9.67
C LEU A 173 -5.60 -9.01 -8.41
N ILE A 174 -5.52 -7.97 -7.59
CA ILE A 174 -4.57 -7.94 -6.45
C ILE A 174 -5.14 -8.57 -5.18
N LEU A 175 -6.47 -8.70 -5.07
CA LEU A 175 -7.15 -9.33 -3.94
C LEU A 175 -7.58 -10.79 -4.24
N ASP A 176 -6.87 -11.46 -5.14
CA ASP A 176 -7.09 -12.88 -5.49
C ASP A 176 -6.52 -13.87 -4.44
N GLY A 177 -5.94 -13.34 -3.36
CA GLY A 177 -5.34 -14.11 -2.27
C GLY A 177 -3.85 -14.39 -2.43
N ARG A 178 -3.20 -13.99 -3.54
CA ARG A 178 -1.74 -14.17 -3.72
C ARG A 178 -0.90 -13.52 -2.61
N ASN A 179 -1.38 -12.40 -2.06
CA ASN A 179 -0.71 -11.61 -1.04
C ASN A 179 -1.13 -11.95 0.39
N ALA A 180 -1.99 -12.97 0.57
CA ALA A 180 -2.56 -13.43 1.85
C ALA A 180 -1.55 -14.19 2.73
N HIS A 181 -0.36 -13.63 2.93
CA HIS A 181 0.69 -14.14 3.78
C HIS A 181 1.49 -12.99 4.39
N LEU A 182 1.94 -13.18 5.63
CA LEU A 182 2.75 -12.21 6.36
C LEU A 182 4.20 -12.21 5.88
N ALA A 183 4.84 -11.05 5.98
CA ALA A 183 6.27 -10.87 5.86
C ALA A 183 6.82 -10.14 7.09
N ASN A 184 8.14 -10.15 7.24
CA ASN A 184 8.85 -9.67 8.42
C ASN A 184 9.76 -8.47 8.10
N GLY A 185 9.63 -7.84 6.93
CA GLY A 185 10.54 -6.77 6.50
C GLY A 185 10.61 -5.56 7.44
N VAL A 186 9.49 -5.24 8.12
CA VAL A 186 9.49 -4.17 9.14
C VAL A 186 10.36 -4.56 10.33
N GLU A 187 10.23 -5.79 10.84
CA GLU A 187 11.03 -6.31 11.95
C GLU A 187 12.51 -6.43 11.57
N GLU A 188 12.80 -6.90 10.34
CA GLU A 188 14.17 -7.04 9.84
C GLU A 188 14.92 -5.71 9.77
N VAL A 189 14.24 -4.64 9.36
CA VAL A 189 14.85 -3.32 9.16
C VAL A 189 14.87 -2.52 10.45
N LEU A 190 13.76 -2.49 11.19
CA LEU A 190 13.57 -1.59 12.34
C LEU A 190 13.84 -2.25 13.70
N GLY A 191 13.92 -3.59 13.76
CA GLY A 191 14.10 -4.33 15.01
C GLY A 191 12.90 -4.26 15.96
N ARG A 192 11.73 -3.82 15.47
CA ARG A 192 10.45 -3.75 16.20
C ARG A 192 9.33 -4.33 15.36
N ARG A 193 8.24 -4.76 16.01
CA ARG A 193 7.04 -5.23 15.31
C ARG A 193 6.41 -4.13 14.46
N PRO A 194 5.79 -4.49 13.33
CA PRO A 194 4.92 -3.56 12.61
C PRO A 194 3.73 -3.16 13.47
N ARG A 195 3.22 -1.97 13.22
CA ARG A 195 2.04 -1.42 13.89
C ARG A 195 0.80 -2.23 13.52
N ASP A 196 -0.05 -2.53 14.49
CA ASP A 196 -1.34 -3.18 14.24
C ASP A 196 -2.38 -2.17 13.75
N PHE A 197 -3.28 -2.61 12.86
CA PHE A 197 -4.39 -1.81 12.36
C PHE A 197 -5.25 -1.21 13.48
N ALA A 198 -5.48 -1.95 14.58
CA ALA A 198 -6.29 -1.49 15.70
C ALA A 198 -5.65 -0.30 16.46
N ASP A 199 -4.32 -0.21 16.48
CA ASP A 199 -3.61 0.92 17.08
C ASP A 199 -3.62 2.14 16.15
N TYR A 200 -3.49 1.92 14.84
CA TYR A 200 -3.73 2.96 13.83
C TYR A 200 -5.15 3.52 13.94
N ALA A 201 -6.19 2.66 13.89
CA ALA A 201 -7.58 3.09 13.86
C ALA A 201 -7.94 3.91 15.10
N ARG A 202 -7.49 3.50 16.28
CA ARG A 202 -7.75 4.24 17.52
C ARG A 202 -7.14 5.64 17.52
N GLU A 203 -5.93 5.79 16.99
CA GLU A 203 -5.27 7.10 16.91
C GLU A 203 -5.90 8.00 15.87
N ALA A 204 -6.21 7.47 14.68
CA ALA A 204 -6.91 8.20 13.63
C ALA A 204 -8.30 8.69 14.10
N ALA A 205 -9.06 7.83 14.79
CA ALA A 205 -10.33 8.21 15.40
C ALA A 205 -10.16 9.32 16.46
N ALA A 206 -9.13 9.23 17.31
CA ALA A 206 -8.84 10.24 18.32
C ALA A 206 -8.40 11.59 17.72
N ALA A 207 -7.76 11.57 16.55
CA ALA A 207 -7.43 12.77 15.77
C ALA A 207 -8.67 13.41 15.09
N GLY A 208 -9.79 12.70 15.06
CA GLY A 208 -11.07 13.19 14.58
C GLY A 208 -11.28 13.11 13.07
N VAL A 209 -10.44 12.33 12.36
CA VAL A 209 -10.50 12.21 10.89
C VAL A 209 -11.82 11.61 10.40
N TRP A 210 -12.46 10.78 11.23
CA TRP A 210 -13.76 10.17 10.92
C TRP A 210 -14.95 10.87 11.59
N ASN A 211 -14.76 12.03 12.21
CA ASN A 211 -15.89 12.77 12.80
C ASN A 211 -16.70 13.41 11.67
N ALA A 212 -17.94 12.93 11.49
CA ALA A 212 -18.92 13.51 10.58
C ALA A 212 -19.42 14.88 11.09
#